data_AF-A0A9E0C335-F1
#
_entry.id   AF-A0A9E0C335-F1
#
_cell.length_a   1.000
_cell.length_b   1.000
_cell.length_c   1.000
_cell.angle_alpha   90.00
_cell.angle_beta   90.00
_cell.angle_gamma   90.00
#
_symmetry.space_group_name_H-M   'P 1'
#
loop_
_entity.id
_entity.type
_entity.pdbx_description
1 polymer ?
#
loop_
_entity_poly.entity_id
_entity_poly.type
_entity_poly.pdbx_seq_one_letter_code
_entity_poly.pdbx_strand_id
1 'polypeptide(L)'
;MGLSQKLEDLGRLIAEEIGTDTLAWSVEYNELMVSVERPAIVRVLTYLRDSKGLQFAQLMDVCGVDYLGREPRFDVVYHLLSLVHNQRLRLKVQVEEGMPVPSVVSVYSSANWWEREVFDLYGIPFEDHPDLRRILTDYGFEGHPLRKDFPLTGYVEVRYDEEQKRVVYEPVKLPQAFRNFDFESPWEGMDFAAQTLKSKQPLPEVNS
;
A
#
# COMPACT_ATOMS: atom_id res chain seq x y z
N MET A 1 -18.08 -23.33 -9.77
CA MET A 1 -18.09 -22.11 -8.93
C MET A 1 -17.09 -21.13 -9.53
N GLY A 2 -17.55 -19.94 -9.91
CA GLY A 2 -16.70 -18.90 -10.49
C GLY A 2 -15.60 -18.47 -9.50
N LEU A 3 -14.47 -18.01 -10.02
CA LEU A 3 -13.30 -17.59 -9.22
C LEU A 3 -13.68 -16.52 -8.18
N SER A 4 -14.56 -15.58 -8.56
CA SER A 4 -15.10 -14.52 -7.68
C SER A 4 -15.80 -15.09 -6.44
N GLN A 5 -16.62 -16.13 -6.59
CA GLN A 5 -17.36 -16.69 -5.46
C GLN A 5 -16.41 -17.29 -4.42
N LYS A 6 -15.34 -17.95 -4.86
CA LYS A 6 -14.33 -18.51 -3.94
C LYS A 6 -13.61 -17.44 -3.13
N LEU A 7 -13.37 -16.27 -3.73
CA LEU A 7 -12.73 -15.13 -3.06
C LEU A 7 -13.69 -14.46 -2.07
N GLU A 8 -14.98 -14.38 -2.41
CA GLU A 8 -15.99 -13.90 -1.47
C GLU A 8 -16.14 -14.85 -0.27
N ASP A 9 -16.15 -16.15 -0.51
CA ASP A 9 -16.21 -17.16 0.56
C ASP A 9 -14.95 -17.08 1.45
N LEU A 10 -13.77 -16.88 0.86
CA LEU A 10 -12.52 -16.64 1.58
C LEU A 10 -12.56 -15.34 2.40
N GLY A 11 -13.08 -14.26 1.83
CA GLY A 11 -13.24 -12.98 2.51
C GLY A 11 -14.15 -13.08 3.72
N ARG A 12 -15.28 -13.81 3.59
CA ARG A 12 -16.18 -14.11 4.71
C ARG A 12 -15.49 -14.93 5.79
N LEU A 13 -14.79 -16.01 5.42
CA LEU A 13 -14.04 -16.83 6.37
C LEU A 13 -13.03 -16.00 7.16
N ILE A 14 -12.26 -15.16 6.46
CA ILE A 14 -11.26 -14.29 7.08
C ILE A 14 -11.94 -13.28 8.02
N ALA A 15 -13.06 -12.68 7.61
CA ALA A 15 -13.79 -11.72 8.43
C ALA A 15 -14.41 -12.36 9.69
N GLU A 16 -14.93 -13.59 9.59
CA GLU A 16 -15.48 -14.34 10.72
C GLU A 16 -14.40 -14.74 11.73
N GLU A 17 -13.25 -15.20 11.24
CA GLU A 17 -12.13 -15.65 12.08
C GLU A 17 -11.38 -14.50 12.76
N ILE A 18 -11.15 -13.40 12.04
CA ILE A 18 -10.51 -12.20 12.59
C ILE A 18 -11.49 -11.42 13.48
N GLY A 19 -12.79 -11.50 13.19
CA GLY A 19 -13.84 -10.87 13.99
C GLY A 19 -13.75 -9.33 13.98
N THR A 20 -13.67 -8.73 15.16
CA THR A 20 -13.81 -7.27 15.36
C THR A 20 -12.68 -6.45 14.73
N ASP A 21 -11.54 -7.05 14.39
CA ASP A 21 -10.42 -6.29 13.83
C ASP A 21 -10.55 -6.02 12.34
N THR A 22 -11.51 -6.68 11.67
CA THR A 22 -11.79 -6.45 10.26
C THR A 22 -12.74 -5.28 10.12
N LEU A 23 -12.25 -4.19 9.53
CA LEU A 23 -13.05 -3.00 9.28
C LEU A 23 -13.97 -3.19 8.06
N ALA A 24 -13.41 -3.70 6.97
CA ALA A 24 -14.12 -3.92 5.72
C ALA A 24 -13.36 -4.92 4.83
N TRP A 25 -14.06 -5.60 3.93
CA TRP A 25 -13.43 -6.37 2.86
C TRP A 25 -14.21 -6.22 1.57
N SER A 26 -13.52 -6.32 0.43
CA SER A 26 -14.13 -6.29 -0.90
C SER A 26 -13.39 -7.21 -1.85
N VAL A 27 -14.09 -7.65 -2.89
CA VAL A 27 -13.50 -8.42 -4.00
C VAL A 27 -13.70 -7.61 -5.27
N GLU A 28 -12.60 -7.17 -5.86
CA GLU A 28 -12.60 -6.38 -7.10
C GLU A 28 -11.59 -6.99 -8.07
N TYR A 29 -11.95 -7.15 -9.33
CA TYR A 29 -11.07 -7.68 -10.38
C TYR A 29 -10.35 -9.00 -10.02
N ASN A 30 -11.01 -9.89 -9.26
CA ASN A 30 -10.45 -11.13 -8.71
C ASN A 30 -9.32 -10.95 -7.68
N GLU A 31 -9.28 -9.82 -6.99
CA GLU A 31 -8.41 -9.58 -5.84
C GLU A 31 -9.24 -9.39 -4.58
N LEU A 32 -8.89 -10.13 -3.52
CA LEU A 32 -9.47 -9.94 -2.19
C LEU A 32 -8.70 -8.85 -1.45
N MET A 33 -9.41 -7.80 -1.06
CA MET A 33 -8.90 -6.72 -0.22
C MET A 33 -9.57 -6.78 1.15
N VAL A 34 -8.78 -6.74 2.21
CA VAL A 34 -9.26 -6.74 3.59
C VAL A 34 -8.62 -5.55 4.32
N SER A 35 -9.44 -4.73 4.96
CA SER A 35 -9.01 -3.59 5.76
C SER A 35 -9.06 -3.99 7.23
N VAL A 36 -7.96 -3.74 7.95
CA VAL A 36 -7.75 -4.19 9.32
C VAL A 36 -7.36 -3.01 10.20
N GLU A 37 -7.74 -3.07 11.48
CA GLU A 37 -7.27 -2.11 12.46
C GLU A 37 -5.75 -2.18 12.68
N ARG A 38 -5.11 -1.00 12.75
CA ARG A 38 -3.67 -0.83 12.98
C ARG A 38 -3.10 -1.69 14.14
N PRO A 39 -3.66 -1.68 15.36
CA PRO A 39 -3.09 -2.46 16.47
C PRO A 39 -3.18 -3.97 16.28
N ALA A 40 -4.09 -4.45 15.42
CA ALA A 40 -4.32 -5.88 15.21
C ALA A 40 -3.41 -6.51 14.15
N ILE A 41 -2.60 -5.72 13.43
CA ILE A 41 -1.90 -6.17 12.23
C ILE A 41 -0.98 -7.38 12.46
N VAL A 42 -0.22 -7.39 13.57
CA VAL A 42 0.68 -8.50 13.91
C VAL A 42 -0.12 -9.79 14.19
N ARG A 43 -1.19 -9.68 14.97
CA ARG A 43 -2.09 -10.81 15.30
C ARG A 43 -2.70 -11.38 14.02
N VAL A 44 -3.26 -10.52 13.18
CA VAL A 44 -3.93 -10.92 11.94
C VAL A 44 -2.94 -11.59 10.98
N LEU A 45 -1.77 -11.00 10.75
CA LEU A 45 -0.76 -11.60 9.88
C LEU A 45 -0.23 -12.93 10.42
N THR A 46 -0.05 -13.05 11.73
CA THR A 46 0.32 -14.33 12.38
C THR A 46 -0.75 -15.40 12.14
N TYR A 47 -2.02 -15.05 12.32
CA TYR A 47 -3.13 -15.97 12.09
C TYR A 47 -3.22 -16.42 10.62
N LEU A 48 -3.09 -15.48 9.68
CA LEU A 48 -3.13 -15.76 8.23
C LEU A 48 -1.99 -16.66 7.79
N ARG A 49 -0.81 -16.53 8.42
CA ARG A 49 0.36 -17.38 8.19
C ARG A 49 0.18 -18.79 8.76
N ASP A 50 -0.27 -18.89 10.01
CA ASP A 50 -0.22 -20.14 10.80
C ASP A 50 -1.49 -21.02 10.65
N SER A 51 -2.61 -20.43 10.22
CA SER A 51 -3.87 -21.17 10.01
C SER A 51 -3.74 -22.16 8.84
N LYS A 52 -4.06 -23.43 9.11
CA LYS A 52 -3.93 -24.55 8.15
C LYS A 52 -4.79 -24.39 6.90
N GLY A 53 -5.87 -23.60 6.97
CA GLY A 53 -6.78 -23.36 5.84
C GLY A 53 -6.39 -22.18 4.94
N LEU A 54 -5.46 -21.32 5.37
CA LEU A 54 -5.08 -20.11 4.63
C LEU A 54 -3.61 -20.13 4.22
N GLN A 55 -2.71 -20.44 5.16
CA GLN A 55 -1.28 -20.66 4.92
C GLN A 55 -0.62 -19.57 4.06
N PHE A 56 -0.87 -18.29 4.38
CA PHE A 56 -0.21 -17.15 3.73
C PHE A 56 1.25 -17.05 4.17
N ALA A 57 2.09 -17.95 3.68
CA ALA A 57 3.47 -18.09 4.09
C ALA A 57 4.41 -17.01 3.52
N GLN A 58 4.07 -16.39 2.39
CA GLN A 58 4.91 -15.40 1.73
C GLN A 58 4.32 -14.00 1.81
N LEU A 59 5.12 -13.08 2.35
CA LEU A 59 4.92 -11.64 2.22
C LEU A 59 5.62 -11.17 0.94
N MET A 60 4.83 -10.72 -0.02
CA MET A 60 5.29 -10.28 -1.34
C MET A 60 5.80 -8.84 -1.31
N ASP A 61 5.11 -7.96 -0.60
CA ASP A 61 5.34 -6.51 -0.63
C ASP A 61 4.71 -5.81 0.59
N VAL A 62 5.31 -4.71 1.02
CA VAL A 62 4.72 -3.74 1.96
C VAL A 62 4.91 -2.34 1.37
N CYS A 63 3.79 -1.69 1.06
CA CYS A 63 3.77 -0.38 0.43
C CYS A 63 3.02 0.64 1.28
N GLY A 64 3.50 1.88 1.31
CA GLY A 64 2.72 3.03 1.76
C GLY A 64 1.93 3.64 0.61
N VAL A 65 0.77 4.23 0.89
CA VAL A 65 0.01 5.03 -0.05
C VAL A 65 -0.41 6.31 0.67
N ASP A 66 -0.15 7.46 0.05
CA ASP A 66 -0.53 8.77 0.57
C ASP A 66 -1.79 9.27 -0.14
N TYR A 67 -2.88 9.41 0.61
CA TYR A 67 -4.15 9.98 0.16
C TYR A 67 -4.32 11.38 0.74
N LEU A 68 -3.85 12.39 0.00
CA LEU A 68 -3.99 13.79 0.39
C LEU A 68 -5.47 14.20 0.43
N GLY A 69 -5.96 14.65 1.60
CA GLY A 69 -7.35 15.07 1.81
C GLY A 69 -8.27 14.00 2.40
N ARG A 70 -7.74 12.83 2.76
CA ARG A 70 -8.46 11.78 3.50
C ARG A 70 -7.93 11.70 4.93
N GLU A 71 -8.84 11.47 5.88
CA GLU A 71 -8.49 11.12 7.26
C GLU A 71 -8.89 9.67 7.53
N PRO A 72 -7.95 8.79 7.92
CA PRO A 72 -6.50 8.99 8.02
C PRO A 72 -5.78 9.07 6.66
N ARG A 73 -4.65 9.78 6.62
CA ARG A 73 -3.90 10.15 5.40
C ARG A 73 -3.21 8.97 4.71
N PHE A 74 -2.56 8.09 5.47
CA PHE A 74 -1.71 7.04 4.93
C PHE A 74 -2.39 5.68 4.99
N ASP A 75 -2.22 4.87 3.95
CA ASP A 75 -2.55 3.45 3.98
C ASP A 75 -1.26 2.63 3.85
N VAL A 76 -1.03 1.69 4.75
CA VAL A 76 0.00 0.65 4.61
C VAL A 76 -0.65 -0.60 4.06
N VAL A 77 -0.16 -1.07 2.92
CA VAL A 77 -0.69 -2.19 2.15
C VAL A 77 0.28 -3.36 2.23
N TYR A 78 -0.21 -4.52 2.64
CA TYR A 78 0.54 -5.77 2.68
C TYR A 78 0.01 -6.72 1.61
N HIS A 79 0.87 -7.24 0.76
CA HIS A 79 0.51 -8.25 -0.23
C HIS A 79 1.00 -9.61 0.21
N LEU A 80 0.07 -10.56 0.32
CA LEU A 80 0.34 -11.91 0.77
C LEU A 80 0.07 -12.93 -0.33
N LEU A 81 0.86 -14.01 -0.30
CA LEU A 81 0.71 -15.15 -1.18
C LEU A 81 0.68 -16.45 -0.35
N SER A 82 -0.39 -17.22 -0.54
CA SER A 82 -0.47 -18.61 -0.10
C SER A 82 -0.02 -19.50 -1.25
N LEU A 83 1.10 -20.19 -1.08
CA LEU A 83 1.63 -21.11 -2.09
C LEU A 83 0.80 -22.39 -2.19
N VAL A 84 0.23 -22.85 -1.06
CA VAL A 84 -0.51 -24.11 -1.00
C VAL A 84 -1.86 -23.98 -1.70
N HIS A 85 -2.55 -22.85 -1.50
CA HIS A 85 -3.85 -22.59 -2.11
C HIS A 85 -3.75 -21.76 -3.40
N ASN A 86 -2.55 -21.26 -3.74
CA ASN A 86 -2.29 -20.34 -4.86
C ASN A 86 -3.26 -19.15 -4.86
N GLN A 87 -3.42 -18.54 -3.68
CA GLN A 87 -4.33 -17.41 -3.43
C GLN A 87 -3.54 -16.19 -2.99
N ARG A 88 -4.01 -15.01 -3.44
CA ARG A 88 -3.45 -13.71 -3.07
C ARG A 88 -4.43 -12.96 -2.19
N LEU A 89 -3.89 -12.24 -1.22
CA LEU A 89 -4.64 -11.41 -0.30
C LEU A 89 -3.93 -10.07 -0.17
N ARG A 90 -4.69 -8.98 -0.25
CA ARG A 90 -4.19 -7.63 0.02
C ARG A 90 -4.80 -7.14 1.34
N LEU A 91 -3.95 -6.86 2.32
CA LEU A 91 -4.37 -6.24 3.56
C LEU A 91 -4.07 -4.75 3.51
N LYS A 92 -4.99 -3.93 4.02
CA LYS A 92 -4.82 -2.49 4.14
C LYS A 92 -4.97 -2.09 5.60
N VAL A 93 -4.04 -1.27 6.07
CA VAL A 93 -4.06 -0.66 7.40
C VAL A 93 -4.03 0.84 7.21
N GLN A 94 -4.97 1.53 7.82
CA GLN A 94 -5.06 2.99 7.72
C GLN A 94 -4.30 3.62 8.89
N VAL A 95 -3.52 4.67 8.61
CA VAL A 95 -2.53 5.24 9.53
C VAL A 95 -2.53 6.77 9.43
N GLU A 96 -2.63 7.43 10.58
CA GLU A 96 -2.48 8.89 10.67
C GLU A 96 -1.01 9.29 10.67
N GLU A 97 -0.74 10.55 10.32
CA GLU A 97 0.62 11.07 10.32
C GLU A 97 1.24 11.06 11.73
N GLY A 98 2.41 10.45 11.87
CA GLY A 98 3.13 10.35 13.14
C GLY A 98 2.65 9.22 14.06
N MET A 99 1.54 8.54 13.75
CA MET A 99 1.15 7.33 14.47
C MET A 99 1.99 6.15 14.01
N PRO A 100 2.64 5.42 14.94
CA PRO A 100 3.46 4.29 14.56
C PRO A 100 2.63 3.03 14.34
N VAL A 101 3.11 2.17 13.43
CA VAL A 101 2.48 0.90 13.07
C VAL A 101 3.28 -0.24 13.69
N PRO A 102 2.65 -1.25 14.31
CA PRO A 102 3.39 -2.42 14.80
C PRO A 102 4.15 -3.13 13.67
N SER A 103 5.45 -3.34 13.85
CA SER A 103 6.30 -4.06 12.88
C SER A 103 5.89 -5.53 12.77
N VAL A 104 5.93 -6.06 11.54
CA VAL A 104 5.65 -7.46 11.23
C VAL A 104 6.91 -8.26 10.88
N VAL A 105 8.09 -7.73 11.21
CA VAL A 105 9.37 -8.45 11.12
C VAL A 105 9.38 -9.74 11.91
N SER A 106 8.68 -9.79 13.05
CA SER A 106 8.52 -11.01 13.87
C SER A 106 7.70 -12.10 13.16
N VAL A 107 6.83 -11.72 12.23
CA VAL A 107 5.99 -12.64 11.45
C VAL A 107 6.69 -13.02 10.14
N TYR A 108 7.20 -12.03 9.41
CA TYR A 108 7.91 -12.21 8.15
C TYR A 108 9.24 -11.48 8.20
N SER A 109 10.34 -12.24 8.12
CA SER A 109 11.69 -11.65 8.10
C SER A 109 11.93 -10.73 6.90
N SER A 110 11.19 -10.93 5.80
CA SER A 110 11.26 -10.06 4.62
C SER A 110 10.75 -8.64 4.88
N ALA A 111 9.85 -8.45 5.87
CA ALA A 111 9.27 -7.15 6.16
C ALA A 111 10.29 -6.08 6.57
N ASN A 112 11.47 -6.49 7.08
CA ASN A 112 12.48 -5.56 7.59
C ASN A 112 12.90 -4.51 6.56
N TRP A 113 13.14 -4.94 5.32
CA TRP A 113 13.56 -4.03 4.25
C TRP A 113 12.41 -3.14 3.76
N TRP A 114 11.20 -3.72 3.63
CA TRP A 114 10.03 -2.99 3.15
C TRP A 114 9.53 -1.95 4.17
N GLU A 115 9.51 -2.28 5.46
CA GLU A 115 9.13 -1.33 6.51
C GLU A 115 10.10 -0.15 6.57
N ARG A 116 11.40 -0.38 6.34
CA ARG A 116 12.39 0.69 6.19
C ARG A 116 12.17 1.55 4.95
N GLU A 117 11.79 0.95 3.84
CA GLU A 117 11.43 1.68 2.62
C GLU A 117 10.20 2.56 2.83
N VAL A 118 9.15 2.03 3.45
CA VAL A 118 7.93 2.78 3.78
C VAL A 118 8.26 3.94 4.74
N PHE A 119 9.13 3.72 5.72
CA PHE A 119 9.62 4.79 6.60
C PHE A 119 10.41 5.87 5.83
N ASP A 120 11.29 5.48 4.92
CA ASP A 120 12.11 6.44 4.16
C ASP A 120 11.27 7.27 3.18
N LEU A 121 10.35 6.62 2.45
CA LEU A 121 9.60 7.23 1.36
C LEU A 121 8.33 7.97 1.81
N TYR A 122 7.64 7.46 2.84
CA TYR A 122 6.38 8.03 3.35
C TYR A 122 6.51 8.60 4.76
N GLY A 123 7.52 8.23 5.53
CA GLY A 123 7.70 8.72 6.90
C GLY A 123 6.77 8.09 7.92
N ILE A 124 6.31 6.86 7.66
CA ILE A 124 5.46 6.12 8.59
C ILE A 124 6.39 5.35 9.56
N PRO A 125 6.39 5.67 10.86
CA PRO A 125 7.23 4.96 11.83
C PRO A 125 6.66 3.57 12.14
N PHE A 126 7.54 2.61 12.42
CA PHE A 126 7.16 1.26 12.85
C PHE A 126 7.62 1.00 14.30
N GLU A 127 6.73 0.48 15.14
CA GLU A 127 7.06 0.04 16.51
C GLU A 127 7.74 -1.33 16.48
N ASP A 128 8.65 -1.58 17.42
CA ASP A 128 9.36 -2.87 17.59
C ASP A 128 10.22 -3.31 16.38
N HIS A 129 10.53 -2.41 15.45
CA HIS A 129 11.44 -2.70 14.34
C HIS A 129 12.91 -2.74 14.82
N PRO A 130 13.72 -3.75 14.43
CA PRO A 130 15.08 -3.92 14.94
C PRO A 130 16.08 -2.83 14.53
N ASP A 131 15.97 -2.29 13.30
CA ASP A 131 16.87 -1.23 12.77
C ASP A 131 16.11 -0.33 11.80
N LEU A 132 15.31 0.61 12.33
CA LEU A 132 14.56 1.54 11.50
C LEU A 132 15.43 2.73 11.09
N ARG A 133 15.90 2.71 9.85
CA ARG A 133 16.68 3.80 9.23
C ARG A 133 16.42 3.88 7.74
N ARG A 134 16.76 5.03 7.16
CA ARG A 134 16.73 5.31 5.72
C ARG A 134 17.52 4.25 4.94
N ILE A 135 17.13 4.07 3.68
CA ILE A 135 17.71 3.04 2.82
C ILE A 135 17.86 3.48 1.37
N LEU A 136 16.89 4.22 0.82
CA LEU A 136 16.90 4.69 -0.56
C LEU A 136 17.38 6.14 -0.67
N THR A 137 17.06 6.98 0.31
CA THR A 137 17.45 8.39 0.29
C THR A 137 18.91 8.61 0.70
N ASP A 138 19.47 9.75 0.31
CA ASP A 138 20.81 10.15 0.75
C ASP A 138 20.87 10.32 2.28
N TYR A 139 22.05 10.16 2.86
CA TYR A 139 22.24 10.12 4.32
C TYR A 139 21.76 11.40 5.03
N GLY A 140 21.90 12.55 4.38
CA GLY A 140 21.47 13.86 4.89
C GLY A 140 20.16 14.37 4.29
N PHE A 141 19.38 13.50 3.63
CA PHE A 141 18.16 13.92 2.96
C PHE A 141 17.10 14.39 3.98
N GLU A 142 16.44 15.52 3.72
CA GLU A 142 15.36 16.02 4.56
C GLU A 142 14.03 15.87 3.84
N GLY A 143 13.06 15.21 4.49
CA GLY A 143 11.75 14.91 3.93
C GLY A 143 11.59 13.48 3.39
N HIS A 144 10.42 13.23 2.82
CA HIS A 144 9.92 11.94 2.38
C HIS A 144 9.44 12.03 0.92
N PRO A 145 10.18 11.46 -0.05
CA PRO A 145 9.98 11.76 -1.48
C PRO A 145 8.62 11.39 -2.08
N LEU A 146 7.95 10.34 -1.59
CA LEU A 146 6.71 9.83 -2.20
C LEU A 146 5.44 10.45 -1.61
N ARG A 147 5.59 11.38 -0.66
CA ARG A 147 4.44 12.16 -0.19
C ARG A 147 3.95 13.11 -1.28
N LYS A 148 2.64 13.31 -1.35
CA LYS A 148 2.01 14.12 -2.41
C LYS A 148 2.31 15.63 -2.29
N ASP A 149 2.74 16.08 -1.12
CA ASP A 149 3.22 17.45 -0.87
C ASP A 149 4.69 17.68 -1.28
N PHE A 150 5.46 16.62 -1.53
CA PHE A 150 6.88 16.74 -1.87
C PHE A 150 7.05 17.11 -3.36
N PRO A 151 7.86 18.14 -3.70
CA PRO A 151 8.08 18.53 -5.09
C PRO A 151 8.91 17.50 -5.84
N LEU A 152 8.58 17.26 -7.12
CA LEU A 152 9.26 16.26 -7.95
C LEU A 152 10.78 16.45 -8.04
N THR A 153 11.26 17.69 -8.09
CA THR A 153 12.69 18.01 -8.18
C THR A 153 13.40 17.93 -6.82
N GLY A 154 12.64 17.90 -5.72
CA GLY A 154 13.18 18.09 -4.38
C GLY A 154 13.63 19.53 -4.13
N TYR A 155 14.33 19.72 -3.01
CA TYR A 155 14.76 21.04 -2.54
C TYR A 155 16.25 21.31 -2.77
N VAL A 156 17.07 20.27 -2.85
CA VAL A 156 18.53 20.35 -2.93
C VAL A 156 19.09 19.71 -4.20
N GLU A 157 20.08 20.37 -4.79
CA GLU A 157 20.93 19.84 -5.86
C GLU A 157 22.37 19.72 -5.37
N VAL A 158 23.16 18.96 -6.11
CA VAL A 158 24.53 18.61 -5.72
C VAL A 158 25.50 19.10 -6.80
N ARG A 159 26.53 19.86 -6.40
CA ARG A 159 27.63 20.27 -7.29
C ARG A 159 29.00 20.01 -6.67
N TYR A 160 30.01 19.82 -7.51
CA TYR A 160 31.40 19.82 -7.06
C TYR A 160 31.90 21.26 -6.92
N ASP A 161 32.53 21.57 -5.79
CA ASP A 161 33.16 22.86 -5.53
C ASP A 161 34.69 22.70 -5.62
N GLU A 162 35.32 23.35 -6.60
CA GLU A 162 36.77 23.28 -6.79
C GLU A 162 37.56 23.97 -5.67
N GLU A 163 37.02 25.03 -5.06
CA GLU A 163 37.71 25.76 -3.99
C GLU A 163 37.78 24.91 -2.72
N GLN A 164 36.67 24.24 -2.39
CA GLN A 164 36.56 23.39 -1.20
C GLN A 164 36.98 21.93 -1.47
N LYS A 165 37.22 21.56 -2.74
CA LYS A 165 37.51 20.21 -3.22
C LYS A 165 36.54 19.14 -2.71
N ARG A 166 35.26 19.51 -2.54
CA ARG A 166 34.22 18.62 -2.02
C ARG A 166 32.90 18.83 -2.73
N VAL A 167 32.01 17.86 -2.55
CA VAL A 167 30.63 17.94 -3.01
C VAL A 167 29.82 18.80 -2.04
N VAL A 168 29.09 19.79 -2.57
CA VAL A 168 28.24 20.70 -1.79
C VAL A 168 26.78 20.57 -2.20
N TYR A 169 25.89 20.73 -1.22
CA TYR A 169 24.43 20.73 -1.40
C TYR A 169 23.95 22.17 -1.48
N GLU A 170 23.24 22.53 -2.53
CA GLU A 170 22.68 23.87 -2.74
C GLU A 170 21.19 23.80 -3.06
N PRO A 171 20.42 24.87 -2.83
CA PRO A 171 19.03 24.91 -3.26
C PRO A 171 18.92 24.74 -4.78
N VAL A 172 17.98 23.90 -5.23
CA VAL A 172 17.77 23.57 -6.65
C VAL A 172 17.61 24.83 -7.51
N LYS A 173 18.37 24.90 -8.61
CA LYS A 173 18.24 25.93 -9.64
C LYS A 173 18.21 25.28 -11.02
N LEU A 174 16.99 24.92 -11.45
CA LEU A 174 16.81 24.33 -12.77
C LEU A 174 17.01 25.37 -13.89
N PRO A 175 17.82 25.08 -14.91
CA PRO A 175 17.93 25.94 -16.09
C PRO A 175 16.62 25.95 -16.91
N GLN A 176 15.86 24.86 -16.85
CA GLN A 176 14.52 24.74 -17.41
C GLN A 176 13.58 24.20 -16.34
N ALA A 177 12.53 24.95 -16.03
CA ALA A 177 11.50 24.50 -15.10
C ALA A 177 10.74 23.28 -15.64
N PHE A 178 10.29 22.41 -14.73
CA PHE A 178 9.40 21.29 -15.06
C PHE A 178 8.10 21.83 -15.65
N ARG A 179 7.68 21.28 -16.79
CA ARG A 179 6.41 21.63 -17.44
C ARG A 179 5.39 20.56 -17.09
N ASN A 180 4.40 20.92 -16.28
CA ASN A 180 3.24 20.07 -16.05
C ASN A 180 2.29 20.22 -17.24
N PHE A 181 2.04 19.13 -17.95
CA PHE A 181 1.07 19.10 -19.03
C PHE A 181 -0.21 18.50 -18.50
N ASP A 182 -1.30 19.25 -18.65
CA ASP A 182 -2.63 18.72 -18.37
C ASP A 182 -3.07 17.83 -19.53
N PHE A 183 -3.14 16.52 -19.27
CA PHE A 183 -3.62 15.53 -20.23
C PHE A 183 -5.07 15.12 -19.94
N GLU A 184 -5.72 15.72 -18.93
CA GLU A 184 -7.09 15.40 -18.61
C GLU A 184 -8.03 15.87 -19.72
N SER A 185 -8.88 14.95 -20.18
CA SER A 185 -9.93 15.27 -21.13
C SER A 185 -11.06 16.01 -20.39
N PRO A 186 -11.64 17.07 -20.97
CA PRO A 186 -12.82 17.72 -20.40
C PRO A 186 -14.08 16.84 -20.50
N TRP A 187 -14.01 15.74 -21.26
CA TRP A 187 -15.09 14.77 -21.42
C TRP A 187 -14.90 13.60 -20.47
N GLU A 188 -15.98 13.17 -19.82
CA GLU A 188 -16.03 11.96 -19.00
C GLU A 188 -15.57 10.75 -19.82
N GLY A 189 -14.56 10.04 -19.31
CA GLY A 189 -13.98 8.87 -19.97
C GLY A 189 -14.98 7.70 -20.08
N MET A 190 -14.66 6.72 -20.92
CA MET A 190 -15.47 5.50 -21.01
C MET A 190 -15.38 4.68 -19.71
N ASP A 191 -16.50 4.60 -19.02
CA ASP A 191 -16.64 3.92 -17.74
C ASP A 191 -16.88 2.41 -17.94
N PHE A 192 -15.84 1.69 -18.40
CA PHE A 192 -15.91 0.25 -18.68
C PHE A 192 -16.32 -0.59 -17.46
N ALA A 193 -15.98 -0.12 -16.24
CA ALA A 193 -16.34 -0.77 -14.98
C ALA A 193 -17.84 -0.62 -14.64
N ALA A 194 -18.41 0.56 -14.87
CA ALA A 194 -19.82 0.85 -14.57
C ALA A 194 -20.80 0.24 -15.61
N GLN A 195 -20.40 0.13 -16.88
CA GLN A 195 -21.24 -0.47 -17.92
C GLN A 195 -21.45 -1.99 -17.74
N THR A 196 -20.43 -2.71 -17.31
CA THR A 196 -20.47 -4.18 -17.16
C THR A 196 -21.39 -4.63 -16.01
N LEU A 197 -21.56 -3.80 -14.97
CA LEU A 197 -22.47 -4.09 -13.85
C LEU A 197 -23.95 -3.80 -14.20
N LYS A 198 -24.21 -2.83 -15.09
CA LYS A 198 -25.58 -2.49 -15.52
C LYS A 198 -26.17 -3.46 -16.55
N SER A 199 -25.33 -4.22 -17.27
CA SER A 199 -25.78 -5.10 -18.36
C SER A 199 -26.25 -6.50 -17.93
N LYS A 200 -26.13 -6.87 -16.65
CA LYS A 200 -26.77 -8.09 -16.11
C LYS A 200 -28.21 -7.82 -15.67
N GLN A 201 -29.09 -7.49 -16.62
CA GLN A 201 -30.53 -7.66 -16.39
C GLN A 201 -30.87 -9.16 -16.45
N PRO A 202 -31.71 -9.70 -15.55
CA PRO A 202 -32.16 -11.09 -15.65
C PRO A 202 -32.97 -11.28 -16.94
N LEU A 203 -32.73 -12.40 -17.63
CA LEU A 203 -33.47 -12.78 -18.85
C LEU A 203 -34.98 -12.77 -18.56
N PRO A 204 -35.82 -12.24 -19.46
CA PRO A 204 -37.27 -12.28 -19.29
C PRO A 204 -37.75 -13.74 -19.28
N GLU A 205 -38.59 -14.09 -18.30
CA GLU A 205 -39.24 -15.40 -18.25
C GLU A 205 -40.05 -15.62 -19.53
N VAL A 206 -39.69 -16.66 -20.28
CA VAL A 206 -40.46 -17.12 -21.45
C VAL A 206 -41.69 -17.84 -20.91
N ASN A 207 -42.80 -17.12 -20.79
CA ASN A 207 -44.10 -17.70 -20.50
C ASN A 207 -44.54 -18.56 -21.71
N SER A 208 -44.62 -19.88 -21.51
CA SER A 208 -45.37 -20.82 -22.36
C SER A 208 -46.81 -20.94 -21.87
#